data_AF-A0A966KPV4-F1
#
_entry.id   AF-A0A966KPV4-F1
#
_cell.length_a   1.000
_cell.length_b   1.000
_cell.length_c   1.000
_cell.angle_alpha   90.00
_cell.angle_beta   90.00
_cell.angle_gamma   90.00
#
_symmetry.space_group_name_H-M   'P 1'
#
loop_
_entity.id
_entity.type
_entity.pdbx_description
1 polymer ?
#
loop_
_entity_poly.entity_id
_entity_poly.type
_entity_poly.pdbx_seq_one_letter_code
_entity_poly.pdbx_strand_id
1 'polypeptide(L)'
;MTSASRNFGRWATAAIWVLTPFVAGPCLAQALDPRSASFRHTATVGLWALWGIGLLAALVPSTVSLTVIRVIAPASLPITIWAVLASTDRADATSSIALAITSLVSVVSLSAVVGDRFVNGSSYGDERRMPLRAPAPLLFGPIELAWAAVVVGAIAGPLLLATRRWILGSIVLVIGWLLASVCLRALHGLSQ
;
A
#
# COMPACT_ATOMS: atom_id res chain seq x y z
N MET A 1 9.40 -4.94 30.19
CA MET A 1 8.36 -4.31 29.35
C MET A 1 6.99 -4.71 29.89
N THR A 2 6.16 -3.75 30.29
CA THR A 2 4.81 -4.00 30.84
C THR A 2 3.85 -4.50 29.76
N SER A 3 2.76 -5.19 30.13
CA SER A 3 1.76 -5.68 29.15
C SER A 3 1.14 -4.54 28.32
N ALA A 4 1.00 -3.36 28.93
CA ALA A 4 0.48 -2.16 28.28
C ALA A 4 1.35 -1.67 27.11
N SER A 5 2.68 -1.69 27.23
CA SER A 5 3.57 -1.27 26.13
C SER A 5 3.62 -2.28 24.97
N ARG A 6 3.41 -3.57 25.28
CA ARG A 6 3.23 -4.62 24.26
C ARG A 6 1.96 -4.40 23.43
N ASN A 7 0.85 -4.04 24.08
CA ASN A 7 -0.42 -3.79 23.41
C ASN A 7 -0.40 -2.52 22.55
N PHE A 8 0.22 -1.44 23.02
CA PHE A 8 0.33 -0.20 22.25
C PHE A 8 1.13 -0.39 20.95
N GLY A 9 2.21 -1.19 20.99
CA GLY A 9 2.97 -1.54 19.80
C GLY A 9 2.17 -2.34 18.77
N ARG A 10 1.26 -3.22 19.22
CA ARG A 10 0.45 -4.07 18.33
C ARG A 10 -0.44 -3.25 17.40
N TRP A 11 -1.04 -2.18 17.90
CA TRP A 11 -2.01 -1.37 17.16
C TRP A 11 -1.40 -0.20 16.40
N ALA A 12 -0.10 0.09 16.57
CA ALA A 12 0.53 1.27 15.99
C ALA A 12 0.39 1.34 14.45
N THR A 13 0.61 0.21 13.75
CA THR A 13 0.47 0.15 12.28
C THR A 13 -0.98 0.42 11.84
N ALA A 14 -1.95 -0.16 12.54
CA ALA A 14 -3.37 0.06 12.26
C ALA A 14 -3.79 1.51 12.57
N ALA A 15 -3.34 2.06 13.71
CA ALA A 15 -3.65 3.43 14.12
C ALA A 15 -3.14 4.46 13.10
N ILE A 16 -1.89 4.31 12.64
CA ILE A 16 -1.31 5.17 11.60
C ILE A 16 -2.08 5.01 10.27
N TRP A 17 -2.46 3.78 9.90
CA TRP A 17 -3.19 3.52 8.66
C TRP A 17 -4.64 4.06 8.66
N VAL A 18 -5.31 4.06 9.81
CA VAL A 18 -6.65 4.65 9.97
C VAL A 18 -6.66 6.14 9.63
N LEU A 19 -5.58 6.86 9.93
CA LEU A 19 -5.48 8.29 9.68
C LEU A 19 -5.30 8.64 8.20
N THR A 20 -4.75 7.72 7.39
CA THR A 20 -4.41 7.96 5.98
C THR A 20 -5.53 8.60 5.15
N PRO A 21 -6.78 8.10 5.11
CA PRO A 21 -7.84 8.68 4.28
C PRO A 21 -8.25 10.08 4.76
N PHE A 22 -8.15 10.39 6.05
CA PHE A 22 -8.53 11.70 6.56
C PHE A 22 -7.51 12.78 6.21
N VAL A 23 -6.24 12.39 6.02
CA VAL A 23 -5.16 13.31 5.71
C VAL A 23 -4.89 13.40 4.21
N ALA A 24 -4.79 12.27 3.51
CA ALA A 24 -4.55 12.26 2.05
C ALA A 24 -5.84 12.40 1.23
N GLY A 25 -7.01 12.12 1.82
CA GLY A 25 -8.30 12.15 1.15
C GLY A 25 -8.66 13.49 0.50
N PRO A 26 -8.48 14.65 1.17
CA PRO A 26 -8.74 15.95 0.56
C PRO A 26 -7.90 16.22 -0.69
N CYS A 27 -6.61 15.92 -0.66
CA CYS A 27 -5.71 16.06 -1.82
C CYS A 27 -6.17 15.14 -2.97
N LEU A 28 -6.52 13.89 -2.66
CA LEU A 28 -7.00 12.92 -3.64
C LEU A 28 -8.36 13.33 -4.23
N ALA A 29 -9.27 13.86 -3.42
CA ALA A 29 -10.57 14.34 -3.87
C ALA A 29 -10.41 15.50 -4.86
N GLN A 30 -9.55 16.49 -4.54
CA GLN A 30 -9.26 17.61 -5.44
C GLN A 30 -8.61 17.14 -6.75
N ALA A 31 -7.64 16.22 -6.69
CA ALA A 31 -6.98 15.68 -7.88
C ALA A 31 -7.91 14.86 -8.78
N LEU A 32 -8.93 14.22 -8.19
CA LEU A 32 -9.94 13.45 -8.92
C LEU A 32 -11.09 14.31 -9.43
N ASP A 33 -11.36 15.48 -8.84
CA ASP A 33 -12.49 16.33 -9.22
C ASP A 33 -12.55 16.71 -10.71
N PRO A 34 -11.45 17.14 -11.38
CA PRO A 34 -11.50 17.48 -12.80
C PRO A 34 -11.63 16.25 -13.74
N ARG A 35 -11.62 15.03 -13.21
CA ARG A 35 -11.67 13.79 -14.02
C ARG A 35 -13.11 13.41 -14.35
N SER A 36 -13.28 12.55 -15.36
CA SER A 36 -14.61 12.03 -15.72
C SER A 36 -15.27 11.29 -14.54
N ALA A 37 -16.60 11.35 -14.45
CA ALA A 37 -17.34 10.74 -13.35
C ALA A 37 -17.03 9.25 -13.18
N SER A 38 -16.99 8.48 -14.28
CA SER A 38 -16.64 7.05 -14.25
C SER A 38 -15.23 6.78 -13.70
N PHE A 39 -14.23 7.58 -14.12
CA PHE A 39 -12.86 7.46 -13.61
C PHE A 39 -12.81 7.78 -12.12
N ARG A 40 -13.41 8.90 -11.72
CA ARG A 40 -13.47 9.34 -10.32
C ARG A 40 -14.11 8.30 -9.42
N HIS A 41 -15.28 7.77 -9.78
CA HIS A 41 -15.95 6.72 -9.01
C HIS A 41 -15.10 5.46 -8.88
N THR A 42 -14.50 5.00 -9.99
CA THR A 42 -13.65 3.80 -9.98
C THR A 42 -12.42 3.99 -9.09
N ALA A 43 -11.76 5.15 -9.18
CA ALA A 43 -10.62 5.48 -8.34
C ALA A 43 -11.02 5.59 -6.86
N THR A 44 -12.12 6.26 -6.54
CA THR A 44 -12.62 6.39 -5.16
C THR A 44 -12.96 5.03 -4.54
N VAL A 45 -13.66 4.16 -5.27
CA VAL A 45 -13.95 2.78 -4.81
C VAL A 45 -12.65 2.00 -4.60
N GLY A 46 -11.70 2.10 -5.53
CA GLY A 46 -10.39 1.47 -5.41
C GLY A 46 -9.59 1.95 -4.20
N LEU A 47 -9.60 3.25 -3.91
CA LEU A 47 -8.92 3.84 -2.74
C LEU A 47 -9.55 3.35 -1.42
N TRP A 48 -10.88 3.29 -1.33
CA TRP A 48 -11.57 2.75 -0.16
C TRP A 48 -11.30 1.25 0.02
N ALA A 49 -11.29 0.49 -1.07
CA ALA A 49 -10.94 -0.93 -1.03
C ALA A 49 -9.49 -1.15 -0.56
N LEU A 50 -8.55 -0.37 -1.10
CA LEU A 50 -7.14 -0.40 -0.71
C LEU A 50 -6.96 -0.07 0.78
N TRP A 51 -7.66 0.97 1.25
CA TRP A 51 -7.68 1.34 2.66
C TRP A 51 -8.25 0.21 3.53
N GLY A 52 -9.40 -0.35 3.17
CA GLY A 52 -10.05 -1.43 3.92
C GLY A 52 -9.18 -2.68 4.01
N ILE A 53 -8.59 -3.10 2.89
CA ILE A 53 -7.67 -4.25 2.83
C ILE A 53 -6.42 -3.99 3.68
N GLY A 54 -5.81 -2.80 3.56
CA GLY A 54 -4.66 -2.42 4.38
C GLY A 54 -4.98 -2.38 5.88
N LEU A 55 -6.20 -1.95 6.25
CA LEU A 55 -6.65 -1.91 7.63
C LEU A 55 -6.83 -3.34 8.18
N LEU A 56 -7.53 -4.22 7.44
CA LEU A 56 -7.69 -5.62 7.83
C LEU A 56 -6.34 -6.32 8.00
N ALA A 57 -5.41 -6.10 7.07
CA ALA A 57 -4.06 -6.62 7.18
C ALA A 57 -3.36 -6.09 8.44
N ALA A 58 -3.50 -4.79 8.74
CA ALA A 58 -2.89 -4.19 9.93
C ALA A 58 -3.48 -4.71 11.25
N LEU A 59 -4.75 -5.14 11.27
CA LEU A 59 -5.43 -5.67 12.45
C LEU A 59 -5.13 -7.16 12.71
N VAL A 60 -4.73 -7.91 11.68
CA VAL A 60 -4.49 -9.37 11.75
C VAL A 60 -3.03 -9.67 11.42
N PRO A 61 -2.09 -9.64 12.40
CA PRO A 61 -0.68 -9.91 12.15
C PRO A 61 -0.46 -11.34 11.62
N SER A 62 0.05 -11.45 10.40
CA SER A 62 0.46 -12.70 9.75
C SER A 62 1.49 -12.40 8.66
N THR A 63 2.18 -13.43 8.14
CA THR A 63 3.11 -13.27 7.00
C THR A 63 2.38 -12.77 5.74
N VAL A 64 1.15 -13.21 5.51
CA VAL A 64 0.30 -12.73 4.40
C VAL A 64 -0.04 -11.25 4.61
N SER A 65 -0.48 -10.87 5.81
CA SER A 65 -0.79 -9.48 6.13
C SER A 65 0.44 -8.57 6.03
N LEU A 66 1.64 -9.09 6.33
CA LEU A 66 2.89 -8.36 6.15
C LEU A 66 3.14 -8.03 4.68
N THR A 67 2.98 -9.01 3.80
CA THR A 67 3.12 -8.78 2.35
C THR A 67 2.11 -7.76 1.87
N VAL A 68 0.86 -7.87 2.30
CA VAL A 68 -0.20 -6.92 1.95
C VAL A 68 0.17 -5.51 2.38
N ILE A 69 0.61 -5.31 3.63
CA ILE A 69 1.01 -3.99 4.14
C ILE A 69 2.25 -3.46 3.41
N ARG A 70 3.26 -4.30 3.13
CA ARG A 70 4.46 -3.90 2.41
C ARG A 70 4.23 -3.57 0.93
N VAL A 71 3.09 -3.97 0.36
CA VAL A 71 2.67 -3.55 -0.98
C VAL A 71 1.82 -2.30 -0.91
N ILE A 72 0.77 -2.32 -0.10
CA ILE A 72 -0.27 -1.29 -0.06
C ILE A 72 0.22 0.00 0.59
N ALA A 73 0.93 -0.09 1.73
CA ALA A 73 1.29 1.10 2.48
C ALA A 73 2.29 2.00 1.72
N PRO A 74 3.36 1.45 1.11
CA PRO A 74 4.24 2.23 0.24
C PRO A 74 3.54 2.81 -1.00
N ALA A 75 2.47 2.18 -1.50
CA ALA A 75 1.71 2.68 -2.65
C ALA A 75 0.95 3.98 -2.33
N SER A 76 0.65 4.25 -1.06
CA SER A 76 -0.02 5.48 -0.65
C SER A 76 0.81 6.75 -0.94
N LEU A 77 2.13 6.64 -0.91
CA LEU A 77 3.06 7.75 -1.13
C LEU A 77 3.02 8.28 -2.58
N PRO A 78 3.29 7.47 -3.64
CA PRO A 78 3.23 7.96 -5.02
C PRO A 78 1.82 8.39 -5.42
N ILE A 79 0.77 7.76 -4.88
CA ILE A 79 -0.62 8.18 -5.07
C ILE A 79 -0.83 9.61 -4.52
N THR A 80 -0.30 9.88 -3.33
CA THR A 80 -0.39 11.22 -2.71
C THR A 80 0.48 12.24 -3.44
N ILE A 81 1.69 11.88 -3.86
CA ILE A 81 2.54 12.72 -4.72
C ILE A 81 1.78 13.10 -5.99
N TRP A 82 1.19 12.13 -6.68
CA TRP A 82 0.40 12.39 -7.87
C TRP A 82 -0.74 13.39 -7.58
N ALA A 83 -1.45 13.22 -6.46
CA ALA A 83 -2.54 14.10 -6.09
C ALA A 83 -2.06 15.55 -5.84
N VAL A 84 -0.95 15.72 -5.14
CA VAL A 84 -0.33 17.03 -4.89
C VAL A 84 0.21 17.67 -6.17
N LEU A 85 0.76 16.89 -7.10
CA LEU A 85 1.25 17.42 -8.38
C LEU A 85 0.10 17.85 -9.30
N ALA A 86 -1.03 17.15 -9.21
CA ALA A 86 -2.25 17.44 -9.95
C ALA A 86 -3.05 18.62 -9.39
N SER A 87 -2.83 19.01 -8.13
CA SER A 87 -3.47 20.19 -7.55
C SER A 87 -2.81 21.49 -8.04
N THR A 88 -3.61 22.55 -8.08
CA THR A 88 -3.12 23.90 -8.42
C THR A 88 -2.32 24.52 -7.27
N ASP A 89 -2.61 24.15 -6.02
CA ASP A 89 -2.02 24.71 -4.82
C ASP A 89 -1.05 23.70 -4.15
N ARG A 90 0.14 23.59 -4.75
CA ARG A 90 1.09 22.49 -4.47
C ARG A 90 1.80 22.60 -3.11
N ALA A 91 1.76 23.77 -2.48
CA ALA A 91 2.54 24.09 -1.28
C ALA A 91 1.68 24.34 -0.03
N ASP A 92 0.41 23.93 -0.04
CA ASP A 92 -0.47 24.05 1.14
C ASP A 92 0.00 23.12 2.29
N ALA A 93 -0.32 23.54 3.52
CA ALA A 93 -0.06 22.77 4.73
C ALA A 93 -0.73 21.39 4.67
N THR A 94 -1.93 21.29 4.08
CA THR A 94 -2.64 20.02 3.91
C THR A 94 -1.84 19.02 3.08
N SER A 95 -1.28 19.46 1.95
CA SER A 95 -0.44 18.65 1.06
C SER A 95 0.84 18.18 1.77
N SER A 96 1.45 19.06 2.56
CA SER A 96 2.65 18.75 3.34
C SER A 96 2.38 17.67 4.40
N ILE A 97 1.26 17.78 5.12
CA ILE A 97 0.87 16.79 6.14
C ILE A 97 0.52 15.45 5.48
N ALA A 98 -0.16 15.45 4.34
CA ALA A 98 -0.47 14.23 3.59
C ALA A 98 0.79 13.48 3.13
N LEU A 99 1.77 14.20 2.60
CA LEU A 99 3.07 13.62 2.23
C LEU A 99 3.84 13.11 3.45
N ALA A 100 3.82 13.86 4.56
CA ALA A 100 4.47 13.44 5.79
C ALA A 100 3.88 12.12 6.32
N ILE A 101 2.55 12.01 6.41
CA ILE A 101 1.89 10.79 6.91
C ILE A 101 2.07 9.62 5.96
N THR A 102 1.91 9.80 4.64
CA THR A 102 2.10 8.70 3.69
C THR A 102 3.56 8.22 3.63
N SER A 103 4.53 9.11 3.80
CA SER A 103 5.93 8.72 3.96
C SER A 103 6.17 7.96 5.27
N LEU A 104 5.61 8.42 6.40
CA LEU A 104 5.70 7.74 7.69
C LEU A 104 5.09 6.34 7.62
N VAL A 105 3.90 6.21 7.02
CA VAL A 105 3.23 4.93 6.75
C VAL A 105 4.16 3.99 5.98
N SER A 106 4.80 4.50 4.92
CA SER A 106 5.72 3.73 4.08
C SER A 106 6.94 3.25 4.88
N VAL A 107 7.59 4.15 5.61
CA VAL A 107 8.76 3.84 6.46
C VAL A 107 8.41 2.82 7.55
N VAL A 108 7.30 3.03 8.25
CA VAL A 108 6.83 2.10 9.31
C VAL A 108 6.54 0.73 8.74
N SER A 109 5.85 0.65 7.59
CA SER A 109 5.48 -0.62 6.93
C SER A 109 6.70 -1.45 6.48
N LEU A 110 7.78 -0.77 6.08
CA LEU A 110 9.02 -1.38 5.63
C LEU A 110 10.01 -1.65 6.78
N SER A 111 9.72 -1.18 7.99
CA SER A 111 10.61 -1.34 9.14
C SER A 111 10.77 -2.80 9.59
N ALA A 112 11.96 -3.11 10.13
CA ALA A 112 12.24 -4.43 10.71
C ALA A 112 11.34 -4.75 11.91
N VAL A 113 10.92 -3.73 12.68
CA VAL A 113 10.05 -3.89 13.86
C VAL A 113 8.66 -4.38 13.45
N VAL A 114 8.09 -3.84 12.37
CA VAL A 114 6.81 -4.32 11.84
C VAL A 114 6.98 -5.71 11.23
N GLY A 115 8.08 -5.97 10.52
CA GLY A 115 8.40 -7.30 10.00
C GLY A 115 8.43 -8.38 11.07
N ASP A 116 9.22 -8.20 12.13
CA ASP A 116 9.34 -9.15 13.24
C ASP A 116 7.99 -9.45 13.91
N ARG A 117 7.15 -8.43 14.09
CA ARG A 117 5.82 -8.59 14.71
C ARG A 117 4.88 -9.43 13.85
N PHE A 118 4.82 -9.16 12.54
CA PHE A 118 3.88 -9.84 11.67
C PHE A 118 4.32 -11.27 11.35
N VAL A 119 5.62 -11.50 11.18
CA VAL A 119 6.18 -12.85 11.01
C VAL A 119 5.87 -13.71 12.23
N ASN A 120 6.10 -13.18 13.45
CA ASN A 120 5.79 -13.88 14.69
C ASN A 120 4.28 -13.97 15.02
N GLY A 121 3.41 -13.24 14.31
CA GLY A 121 1.96 -13.43 14.39
C GLY A 121 1.50 -14.81 13.88
N SER A 122 2.36 -15.50 13.13
CA SER A 122 2.11 -16.85 12.59
C SER A 122 2.87 -17.96 13.33
N SER A 123 3.60 -17.63 14.39
CA SER A 123 4.37 -18.61 15.17
C SER A 123 3.47 -19.39 16.13
N TYR A 124 3.81 -20.65 16.39
CA TYR A 124 3.06 -21.50 17.33
C TYR A 124 3.70 -21.50 18.72
N GLY A 125 2.89 -21.18 19.75
CA GLY A 125 3.34 -21.22 21.14
C GLY A 125 4.58 -20.36 21.37
N ASP A 126 5.67 -21.01 21.78
CA ASP A 126 6.95 -20.36 22.08
C ASP A 126 7.91 -20.29 20.86
N GLU A 127 7.49 -20.75 19.68
CA GLU A 127 8.28 -20.63 18.45
C GLU A 127 8.53 -19.14 18.13
N ARG A 128 9.77 -18.81 17.76
CA ARG A 128 10.11 -17.48 17.26
C ARG A 128 10.71 -17.57 15.86
N ARG A 129 10.03 -16.96 14.89
CA ARG A 129 10.45 -16.88 13.50
C ARG A 129 11.24 -15.60 13.28
N MET A 130 12.44 -15.75 12.73
CA MET A 130 13.29 -14.61 12.40
C MET A 130 13.07 -14.21 10.94
N PRO A 131 12.77 -12.94 10.64
CA PRO A 131 12.57 -12.51 9.27
C PRO A 131 13.86 -12.64 8.46
N LEU A 132 13.75 -13.19 7.24
CA LEU A 132 14.86 -13.25 6.30
C LEU A 132 15.29 -11.85 5.87
N ARG A 133 16.60 -11.64 5.74
CA ARG A 133 17.13 -10.43 5.11
C ARG A 133 17.09 -10.60 3.60
N ALA A 134 16.46 -9.65 2.91
CA ALA A 134 16.52 -9.60 1.47
C ALA A 134 18.00 -9.50 1.02
N PRO A 135 18.46 -10.33 0.07
CA PRO A 135 19.77 -10.19 -0.53
C PRO A 135 19.98 -8.77 -1.06
N ALA A 136 21.11 -8.15 -0.72
CA ALA A 136 21.39 -6.75 -1.08
C ALA A 136 21.19 -6.43 -2.57
N PRO A 137 21.56 -7.30 -3.55
CA PRO A 137 21.33 -7.02 -4.96
C PRO A 137 19.84 -6.82 -5.34
N LEU A 138 18.92 -7.43 -4.60
CA LEU A 138 17.48 -7.30 -4.86
C LEU A 138 16.92 -5.93 -4.46
N LEU A 139 17.61 -5.20 -3.59
CA LEU A 139 17.23 -3.84 -3.14
C LEU A 139 17.60 -2.74 -4.15
N PHE A 140 18.24 -3.11 -5.27
CA PHE A 140 18.69 -2.18 -6.30
C PHE A 140 17.97 -2.42 -7.62
N GLY A 141 16.64 -2.60 -7.58
CA GLY A 141 15.80 -2.66 -8.77
C GLY A 141 14.77 -3.79 -8.76
N PRO A 142 15.15 -5.06 -8.52
CA PRO A 142 14.21 -6.17 -8.67
C PRO A 142 12.98 -6.10 -7.77
N ILE A 143 13.15 -5.73 -6.49
CA ILE A 143 12.04 -5.60 -5.54
C ILE A 143 11.15 -4.42 -5.93
N GLU A 144 11.75 -3.30 -6.29
CA GLU A 144 11.06 -2.07 -6.68
C GLU A 144 10.24 -2.28 -7.95
N LEU A 145 10.79 -2.99 -8.94
CA LEU A 145 10.11 -3.34 -10.19
C LEU A 145 8.98 -4.34 -9.95
N ALA A 146 9.21 -5.37 -9.13
CA ALA A 146 8.16 -6.33 -8.78
C ALA A 146 7.02 -5.64 -8.04
N TRP A 147 7.32 -4.75 -7.10
CA TRP A 147 6.32 -3.96 -6.40
C TRP A 147 5.55 -3.02 -7.34
N ALA A 148 6.26 -2.30 -8.21
CA ALA A 148 5.63 -1.42 -9.20
C ALA A 148 4.70 -2.20 -10.14
N ALA A 149 5.13 -3.39 -10.57
CA ALA A 149 4.31 -4.28 -11.41
C ALA A 149 3.03 -4.73 -10.69
N VAL A 150 3.09 -5.02 -9.39
CA VAL A 150 1.90 -5.35 -8.58
C VAL A 150 0.94 -4.16 -8.52
N VAL A 151 1.44 -2.98 -8.14
CA VAL A 151 0.62 -1.77 -7.94
C VAL A 151 0.01 -1.31 -9.26
N VAL A 152 0.82 -1.16 -10.31
CA VAL A 152 0.36 -0.72 -11.63
C VAL A 152 -0.54 -1.76 -12.28
N GLY A 153 -0.19 -3.04 -12.19
CA GLY A 153 -0.99 -4.14 -12.74
C GLY A 153 -2.38 -4.23 -12.15
N ALA A 154 -2.53 -3.97 -10.84
CA ALA A 154 -3.83 -3.96 -10.16
C ALA A 154 -4.68 -2.71 -10.49
N ILE A 155 -4.05 -1.56 -10.74
CA ILE A 155 -4.75 -0.26 -10.86
C ILE A 155 -5.04 0.13 -12.32
N ALA A 156 -4.12 -0.13 -13.24
CA ALA A 156 -4.19 0.42 -14.59
C ALA A 156 -5.39 -0.09 -15.41
N GLY A 157 -5.70 -1.39 -15.33
CA GLY A 157 -6.80 -2.02 -16.06
C GLY A 157 -8.17 -1.40 -15.72
N PRO A 158 -8.60 -1.40 -14.44
CA PRO A 158 -9.87 -0.81 -14.03
C PRO A 158 -10.01 0.67 -14.41
N LEU A 159 -8.94 1.46 -14.23
CA LEU A 159 -8.96 2.88 -14.59
C LEU A 159 -9.06 3.12 -16.10
N LEU A 160 -8.39 2.31 -16.94
CA LEU A 160 -8.50 2.41 -18.39
C LEU A 160 -9.92 2.07 -18.88
N LEU A 161 -10.53 1.03 -18.32
CA LEU A 161 -11.92 0.69 -18.61
C LEU A 161 -12.87 1.83 -18.22
N ALA A 162 -12.64 2.49 -17.09
CA ALA A 162 -13.42 3.65 -16.66
C ALA A 162 -13.31 4.85 -17.62
N THR A 163 -12.25 4.94 -18.44
CA THR A 163 -12.08 5.95 -19.49
C THR A 163 -12.62 5.53 -20.86
N ARG A 164 -13.44 4.47 -20.92
CA ARG A 164 -14.02 3.88 -22.16
C ARG A 164 -12.99 3.33 -23.16
N ARG A 165 -11.76 3.08 -22.72
CA ARG A 165 -10.72 2.42 -23.55
C ARG A 165 -10.84 0.91 -23.43
N TRP A 166 -11.95 0.34 -23.90
CA TRP A 166 -12.36 -1.03 -23.59
C TRP A 166 -11.33 -2.10 -23.99
N ILE A 167 -10.82 -2.05 -25.22
CA ILE A 167 -9.87 -3.05 -25.74
C ILE A 167 -8.56 -2.99 -24.94
N LEU A 168 -7.92 -1.81 -24.89
CA LEU A 168 -6.67 -1.62 -24.15
C LEU A 168 -6.85 -1.90 -22.66
N GLY A 169 -7.94 -1.44 -22.06
CA GLY A 169 -8.25 -1.67 -20.65
C GLY A 169 -8.42 -3.15 -20.33
N SER A 170 -9.06 -3.93 -21.21
CA SER A 170 -9.21 -5.37 -21.02
C SER A 170 -7.88 -6.11 -21.12
N ILE A 171 -7.05 -5.77 -22.12
CA ILE A 171 -5.71 -6.34 -22.28
C ILE A 171 -4.84 -6.04 -21.06
N VAL A 172 -4.79 -4.77 -20.64
CA VAL A 172 -4.00 -4.33 -19.49
C VAL A 172 -4.52 -4.94 -18.19
N LEU A 173 -5.84 -5.10 -18.04
CA LEU A 173 -6.42 -5.76 -16.87
C LEU A 173 -5.94 -7.22 -16.77
N VAL A 174 -6.05 -7.99 -17.85
CA VAL A 174 -5.68 -9.41 -17.84
C VAL A 174 -4.17 -9.58 -17.65
N ILE A 175 -3.37 -8.92 -18.49
CA ILE A 175 -1.90 -9.04 -18.44
C ILE A 175 -1.36 -8.47 -17.14
N GLY A 176 -1.86 -7.30 -16.73
CA GLY A 176 -1.47 -6.63 -15.49
C GLY A 176 -1.79 -7.47 -14.26
N TRP A 177 -2.96 -8.09 -14.21
CA TRP A 177 -3.34 -8.97 -13.11
C TRP A 177 -2.46 -10.23 -13.04
N LEU A 178 -2.19 -10.85 -14.19
CA LEU A 178 -1.30 -12.02 -14.25
C LEU A 178 0.10 -11.66 -13.78
N LEU A 179 0.67 -10.56 -14.26
CA LEU A 179 1.99 -10.09 -13.85
C LEU A 179 2.02 -9.76 -12.34
N ALA A 180 1.01 -9.02 -11.85
CA ALA A 180 0.87 -8.71 -10.43
C ALA A 180 0.80 -9.99 -9.58
N SER A 181 0.09 -11.03 -10.03
CA SER A 181 0.00 -12.30 -9.29
C SER A 181 1.34 -13.04 -9.19
N VAL A 182 2.19 -12.96 -10.21
CA VAL A 182 3.53 -13.57 -10.20
C VAL A 182 4.46 -12.76 -9.31
N CYS A 183 4.48 -11.44 -9.47
CA CYS A 183 5.31 -10.55 -8.66
C CYS A 183 4.92 -10.57 -7.17
N LEU A 184 3.62 -10.63 -6.86
CA LEU A 184 3.14 -10.71 -5.48
C LEU A 184 3.58 -12.01 -4.80
N ARG A 185 3.58 -13.14 -5.53
CA ARG A 185 4.12 -14.41 -5.02
C ARG A 185 5.62 -14.31 -4.74
N ALA A 186 6.39 -13.68 -5.62
CA ALA A 186 7.82 -13.45 -5.41
C ALA A 186 8.07 -12.55 -4.17
N LEU A 187 7.30 -11.47 -4.01
CA LEU A 187 7.38 -10.59 -2.84
C LEU A 187 6.94 -11.28 -1.54
N HIS A 188 5.94 -12.16 -1.61
CA HIS A 188 5.51 -12.94 -0.46
C HIS A 188 6.61 -13.87 0.05
N GLY A 189 7.43 -14.44 -0.84
CA GLY A 189 8.61 -15.23 -0.47
C GLY A 189 9.64 -14.46 0.37
N LEU A 190 9.66 -13.12 0.31
CA LEU A 190 10.50 -12.26 1.16
C LEU A 190 9.88 -11.93 2.52
N SER A 191 8.63 -12.35 2.76
CA SER A 191 7.88 -12.09 3.99
C SER A 191 7.71 -13.36 4.85
N GLN A 192 8.33 -14.47 4.44
CA GLN A 192 8.42 -15.72 5.17
C GLN A 192 9.74 -15.79 5.94
#